data_AF-A0A925AA43-F1
#
_entry.id   AF-A0A925AA43-F1
#
_cell.length_a   1.000
_cell.length_b   1.000
_cell.length_c   1.000
_cell.angle_alpha   90.00
_cell.angle_beta   90.00
_cell.angle_gamma   90.00
#
_symmetry.space_group_name_H-M   'P 1'
#
loop_
_entity.id
_entity.type
_entity.pdbx_description
1 polymer ?
#
loop_
_entity_poly.entity_id
_entity_poly.type
_entity_poly.pdbx_seq_one_letter_code
_entity_poly.pdbx_strand_id
1 'polypeptide(L)'
;MPHRKLEELPVPVAAKRLIPAENAPHPMYMCETWREGGIGFLASDLFLIVRAQLRKTVRGEVQTDTYHQLDYSPVVGMYATTKTEVFRNDKTKITHIMDLYLKDGRRIRINSDKFNFDLLGSERGLTDTENIDKLACRLAEESPECLIDVGFEKFVAPTMLLKGLRAERKRNDELRNDNPVFEFYTGWAFLLSRVRAARER
;
A
#
# COMPACT_ATOMS: atom_id res chain seq x y z
N MET A 1 -23.45 -8.20 9.73
CA MET A 1 -23.67 -6.76 10.00
C MET A 1 -22.46 -5.85 9.72
N PRO A 2 -21.17 -6.22 9.87
CA PRO A 2 -20.06 -5.27 9.62
C PRO A 2 -19.68 -5.08 8.13
N HIS A 3 -20.02 -6.01 7.24
CA HIS A 3 -19.60 -5.95 5.82
C HIS A 3 -20.19 -4.77 5.03
N ARG A 4 -21.48 -4.47 5.24
CA ARG A 4 -22.21 -3.45 4.48
C ARG A 4 -21.65 -2.03 4.69
N LYS A 5 -21.19 -1.73 5.91
CA LYS A 5 -20.59 -0.42 6.23
C LYS A 5 -19.25 -0.16 5.58
N LEU A 6 -18.50 -1.21 5.20
CA LEU A 6 -17.23 -1.06 4.49
C LEU A 6 -17.46 -0.69 3.02
N GLU A 7 -18.52 -1.23 2.42
CA GLU A 7 -18.90 -0.94 1.03
C GLU A 7 -19.46 0.48 0.88
N GLU A 8 -19.99 1.06 1.96
CA GLU A 8 -20.48 2.44 2.03
C GLU A 8 -19.35 3.47 2.22
N LEU A 9 -18.10 3.03 2.46
CA LEU A 9 -16.99 3.97 2.61
C LEU A 9 -16.67 4.65 1.28
N PRO A 10 -16.31 5.95 1.29
CA PRO A 10 -15.92 6.65 0.09
C PRO A 10 -14.75 5.96 -0.61
N VAL A 11 -14.84 5.89 -1.93
CA VAL A 11 -13.74 5.43 -2.79
C VAL A 11 -12.56 6.37 -2.56
N PRO A 12 -11.34 5.84 -2.36
CA PRO A 12 -10.17 6.68 -2.15
C PRO A 12 -9.91 7.54 -3.38
N VAL A 13 -9.76 8.84 -3.18
CA VAL A 13 -9.31 9.75 -4.23
C VAL A 13 -7.78 9.65 -4.33
N ALA A 14 -7.28 9.26 -5.50
CA ALA A 14 -5.84 9.10 -5.71
C ALA A 14 -5.15 10.47 -5.83
N ALA A 15 -4.31 10.78 -4.84
CA ALA A 15 -3.51 11.99 -4.83
C ALA A 15 -2.33 11.88 -5.79
N LYS A 16 -2.10 12.97 -6.53
CA LYS A 16 -0.91 13.18 -7.36
C LYS A 16 0.16 13.94 -6.58
N ARG A 17 -0.23 14.97 -5.84
CA ARG A 17 0.62 15.72 -4.91
C ARG A 17 -0.23 16.47 -3.89
N LEU A 18 0.39 16.87 -2.78
CA LEU A 18 -0.18 17.85 -1.86
C LEU A 18 0.58 19.17 -2.02
N ILE A 19 -0.15 20.27 -2.03
CA ILE A 19 0.39 21.62 -2.13
C ILE A 19 -0.01 22.34 -0.84
N PRO A 20 0.95 22.73 0.01
CA PRO A 20 0.62 23.52 1.20
C PRO A 20 0.12 24.90 0.77
N ALA A 21 -0.89 25.43 1.45
CA ALA A 21 -1.29 26.82 1.23
C ALA A 21 -0.35 27.74 2.01
N GLU A 22 0.58 28.36 1.30
CA GLU A 22 1.55 29.28 1.89
C GLU A 22 0.84 30.47 2.55
N ASN A 23 1.32 30.88 3.72
CA ASN A 23 0.80 31.99 4.52
C ASN A 23 -0.63 31.79 5.07
N ALA A 24 -1.19 30.58 4.97
CA ALA A 24 -2.45 30.27 5.65
C ALA A 24 -2.27 30.38 7.17
N PRO A 25 -3.29 30.86 7.91
CA PRO A 25 -3.23 30.99 9.36
C PRO A 25 -3.10 29.64 10.09
N HIS A 26 -3.51 28.56 9.43
CA HIS A 26 -3.40 27.19 9.90
C HIS A 26 -2.85 26.30 8.78
N PRO A 27 -2.11 25.22 9.10
CA PRO A 27 -1.64 24.27 8.11
C PRO A 27 -2.82 23.71 7.31
N MET A 28 -2.78 23.91 6.01
CA MET A 28 -3.82 23.45 5.10
C MET A 28 -3.21 23.07 3.76
N TYR A 29 -3.87 22.12 3.10
CA TYR A 29 -3.34 21.47 1.91
C TYR A 29 -4.38 21.46 0.80
N MET A 30 -3.90 21.69 -0.42
CA MET A 30 -4.61 21.35 -1.64
C MET A 30 -4.08 20.02 -2.17
N CYS A 31 -4.92 18.99 -2.15
CA CYS A 31 -4.62 17.72 -2.80
C CYS A 31 -4.98 17.80 -4.28
N GLU A 32 -3.96 17.84 -5.15
CA GLU A 32 -4.16 17.65 -6.58
C GLU A 32 -4.36 16.16 -6.85
N THR A 33 -5.44 15.82 -7.54
CA THR A 33 -5.81 14.42 -7.83
C THR A 33 -5.47 14.07 -9.28
N TRP A 34 -5.44 12.78 -9.60
CA TRP A 34 -5.15 12.33 -10.97
C TRP A 34 -6.32 12.48 -11.97
N ARG A 35 -7.56 12.57 -11.48
CA ARG A 35 -8.77 12.47 -12.31
C ARG A 35 -9.77 13.61 -12.09
N GLU A 36 -9.75 14.19 -10.90
CA GLU A 36 -10.72 15.18 -10.44
C GLU A 36 -10.00 16.50 -10.15
N GLY A 37 -10.77 17.55 -9.83
CA GLY A 37 -10.21 18.82 -9.36
C GLY A 37 -9.39 18.67 -8.07
N GLY A 38 -8.88 19.79 -7.57
CA GLY A 38 -8.17 19.84 -6.30
C GLY A 38 -9.12 19.68 -5.10
N ILE A 39 -8.68 18.97 -4.07
CA ILE A 39 -9.41 18.82 -2.81
C ILE A 39 -8.65 19.58 -1.70
N GLY A 40 -9.25 20.67 -1.20
CA GLY A 40 -8.74 21.38 -0.03
C GLY A 40 -9.12 20.69 1.28
N PHE A 41 -8.21 20.67 2.25
CA PHE A 41 -8.47 20.27 3.64
C PHE A 41 -7.51 20.96 4.62
N LEU A 42 -7.95 21.18 5.87
CA LEU A 42 -7.08 21.61 6.95
C LEU A 42 -6.29 20.40 7.48
N ALA A 43 -5.05 20.59 7.92
CA ALA A 43 -4.32 19.51 8.57
C ALA A 43 -5.09 18.97 9.78
N SER A 44 -5.71 19.86 10.57
CA SER A 44 -6.55 19.52 11.72
C SER A 44 -7.83 18.73 11.37
N ASP A 45 -8.21 18.65 10.09
CA ASP A 45 -9.29 17.78 9.63
C ASP A 45 -8.83 16.32 9.47
N LEU A 46 -7.52 16.04 9.50
CA LEU A 46 -7.00 14.67 9.48
C LEU A 46 -7.43 13.95 10.75
N PHE A 47 -8.05 12.78 10.54
CA PHE A 47 -8.57 11.94 11.61
C PHE A 47 -7.72 10.67 11.79
N LEU A 48 -7.37 10.02 10.68
CA LEU A 48 -6.59 8.78 10.69
C LEU A 48 -5.69 8.72 9.46
N ILE A 49 -4.42 8.41 9.68
CA ILE A 49 -3.45 8.07 8.64
C ILE A 49 -3.18 6.58 8.73
N VAL A 50 -3.49 5.82 7.67
CA VAL A 50 -3.18 4.39 7.60
C VAL A 50 -2.06 4.18 6.60
N ARG A 51 -0.92 3.67 7.06
CA ARG A 51 0.25 3.39 6.24
C ARG A 51 0.41 1.88 6.04
N ALA A 52 0.82 1.48 4.83
CA ALA A 52 1.11 0.10 4.52
C ALA A 52 2.22 -0.05 3.48
N GLN A 53 2.90 -1.20 3.54
CA GLN A 53 3.75 -1.72 2.48
C GLN A 53 3.00 -2.88 1.79
N LEU A 54 2.67 -2.72 0.52
CA LEU A 54 1.94 -3.72 -0.26
C LEU A 54 2.91 -4.54 -1.10
N ARG A 55 2.73 -5.86 -1.08
CA ARG A 55 3.42 -6.77 -2.00
C ARG A 55 2.50 -7.20 -3.13
N LYS A 56 3.02 -7.12 -4.35
CA LYS A 56 2.44 -7.72 -5.54
C LYS A 56 3.46 -8.66 -6.17
N THR A 57 3.16 -9.95 -6.22
CA THR A 57 4.00 -10.95 -6.87
C THR A 57 3.28 -11.50 -8.08
N VAL A 58 3.89 -11.30 -9.25
CA VAL A 58 3.45 -11.84 -10.53
C VAL A 58 4.35 -13.03 -10.87
N ARG A 59 3.73 -14.17 -11.17
CA ARG A 59 4.41 -15.36 -11.65
C ARG A 59 5.01 -15.09 -13.01
N GLY A 60 6.29 -15.37 -13.15
CA GLY A 60 6.95 -15.35 -14.45
C GLY A 60 6.77 -16.65 -15.20
N GLU A 61 7.28 -16.66 -16.43
CA GLU A 61 7.42 -17.87 -17.22
C GLU A 61 8.34 -18.86 -16.49
N VAL A 62 7.99 -20.14 -16.61
CA VAL A 62 8.85 -21.24 -16.17
C VAL A 62 9.85 -21.50 -17.28
N GLN A 63 11.13 -21.34 -16.98
CA GLN A 63 12.23 -21.68 -17.88
C GLN A 63 12.81 -23.02 -17.45
N THR A 64 13.02 -23.89 -18.42
CA THR A 64 13.63 -25.20 -18.20
C THR A 64 14.92 -25.22 -18.98
N ASP A 65 16.04 -25.14 -18.27
CA ASP A 65 17.36 -25.20 -18.86
C ASP A 65 17.90 -26.62 -18.69
N THR A 66 18.20 -27.26 -19.81
CA THR A 66 18.81 -28.58 -19.84
C THR A 66 20.25 -28.45 -20.27
N TYR A 67 21.17 -28.86 -19.39
CA TYR A 67 22.60 -28.84 -19.69
C TYR A 67 23.24 -30.20 -19.38
N HIS A 68 24.30 -30.49 -20.13
CA HIS A 68 25.10 -31.68 -19.92
C HIS A 68 26.22 -31.37 -18.93
N GLN A 69 26.28 -32.12 -17.84
CA GLN A 69 27.37 -32.05 -16.88
C GLN A 69 28.15 -33.36 -16.95
N LEU A 70 29.48 -33.27 -16.87
CA LEU A 70 30.32 -34.46 -16.68
C LEU A 70 30.40 -34.74 -15.18
N ASP A 71 29.91 -35.90 -14.76
CA ASP A 71 30.04 -36.40 -13.40
C ASP A 71 31.08 -37.53 -13.35
N TYR A 72 31.74 -37.69 -12.20
CA TYR A 72 32.74 -38.72 -11.98
C TYR A 72 32.24 -39.77 -10.98
N SER A 73 32.30 -41.03 -11.37
CA SER A 73 32.08 -42.18 -10.49
C SER A 73 33.35 -43.04 -10.41
N PRO A 74 33.82 -43.45 -9.22
CA PRO A 74 34.99 -44.32 -9.08
C PRO A 74 34.88 -45.66 -9.80
N VAL A 75 33.65 -46.13 -10.08
CA VAL A 75 33.38 -47.42 -10.71
C VAL A 75 33.27 -47.31 -12.25
N VAL A 76 32.71 -46.20 -12.74
CA VAL A 76 32.33 -46.03 -14.16
C VAL A 76 33.21 -45.01 -14.90
N GLY A 77 34.03 -44.23 -14.17
CA GLY A 77 34.82 -43.13 -14.72
C GLY A 77 34.00 -41.85 -14.93
N MET A 78 34.40 -41.03 -15.90
CA MET A 78 33.63 -39.85 -16.30
C MET A 78 32.46 -40.25 -17.19
N TYR A 79 31.26 -39.78 -16.88
CA TYR A 79 30.07 -39.98 -17.70
C TYR A 79 29.28 -38.67 -17.83
N ALA A 80 28.62 -38.49 -18.97
CA ALA A 80 27.75 -37.34 -19.18
C ALA A 80 26.41 -37.58 -18.51
N THR A 81 26.03 -36.71 -17.59
CA THR A 81 24.67 -36.61 -17.05
C THR A 81 23.95 -35.44 -17.71
N THR A 82 22.64 -35.60 -17.87
CA THR A 82 21.77 -34.50 -18.26
C THR A 82 21.14 -33.95 -16.99
N LYS A 83 21.43 -32.69 -16.66
CA LYS A 83 20.76 -31.99 -15.58
C LYS A 83 19.75 -31.03 -16.19
N THR A 84 18.54 -31.08 -15.65
CA THR A 84 17.46 -30.17 -16.02
C THR A 84 17.18 -29.30 -14.82
N GLU A 85 17.44 -28.01 -14.94
CA GLU A 85 17.09 -27.02 -13.93
C GLU A 85 15.83 -26.29 -14.37
N VAL A 86 14.86 -26.19 -13.45
CA VAL A 86 13.61 -25.50 -13.68
C VAL A 86 13.63 -24.20 -12.86
N PHE A 87 13.73 -23.08 -13.56
CA PHE A 87 13.68 -21.75 -12.97
C PHE A 87 12.31 -21.12 -13.18
N ARG A 88 11.89 -20.27 -12.25
CA ARG A 88 10.71 -19.44 -12.41
C ARG A 88 11.05 -17.99 -12.07
N ASN A 89 10.84 -17.10 -13.04
CA ASN A 89 11.18 -15.69 -12.91
C ASN A 89 10.05 -14.87 -12.27
N ASP A 90 9.76 -15.12 -11.00
CA ASP A 90 8.73 -14.38 -10.27
C ASP A 90 9.14 -12.91 -10.06
N LYS A 91 8.28 -11.97 -10.47
CA LYS A 91 8.48 -10.53 -10.27
C LYS A 91 7.71 -10.08 -9.04
N THR A 92 8.43 -9.68 -7.99
CA THR A 92 7.84 -9.06 -6.80
C THR A 92 8.03 -7.56 -6.85
N LYS A 93 6.93 -6.82 -6.78
CA LYS A 93 6.89 -5.38 -6.61
C LYS A 93 6.41 -5.04 -5.20
N ILE A 94 7.14 -4.16 -4.56
CA ILE A 94 6.79 -3.57 -3.27
C ILE A 94 6.35 -2.13 -3.54
N THR A 95 5.21 -1.72 -3.00
CA THR A 95 4.70 -0.34 -3.12
C THR A 95 4.31 0.16 -1.74
N HIS A 96 4.68 1.38 -1.38
CA HIS A 96 4.23 2.02 -0.16
C HIS A 96 2.95 2.81 -0.43
N ILE A 97 1.96 2.64 0.43
CA ILE A 97 0.66 3.29 0.30
C ILE A 97 0.28 3.92 1.63
N MET A 98 -0.43 5.04 1.54
CA MET A 98 -0.96 5.74 2.70
C MET A 98 -2.36 6.26 2.39
N ASP A 99 -3.32 5.94 3.23
CA ASP A 99 -4.67 6.49 3.18
C ASP A 99 -4.82 7.56 4.28
N LEU A 100 -5.23 8.76 3.89
CA LEU A 100 -5.58 9.87 4.76
C LEU A 100 -7.10 9.92 4.88
N TYR A 101 -7.62 9.69 6.08
CA TYR A 101 -9.04 9.88 6.40
C TYR A 101 -9.25 11.23 7.06
N LEU A 102 -10.19 11.99 6.53
CA LEU A 102 -10.65 13.24 7.11
C LEU A 102 -11.80 13.02 8.10
N LYS A 103 -12.03 13.98 9.00
CA LYS A 103 -13.11 13.96 9.99
C LYS A 103 -14.50 13.88 9.35
N ASP A 104 -14.64 14.40 8.13
CA ASP A 104 -15.87 14.33 7.31
C ASP A 104 -16.06 12.99 6.58
N GLY A 105 -15.11 12.06 6.69
CA GLY A 105 -15.16 10.74 6.09
C GLY A 105 -14.55 10.64 4.70
N ARG A 106 -14.14 11.76 4.07
CA ARG A 106 -13.37 11.71 2.82
C ARG A 106 -12.07 10.94 3.03
N ARG A 107 -11.61 10.29 1.96
CA ARG A 107 -10.43 9.44 1.96
C ARG A 107 -9.54 9.79 0.77
N ILE A 108 -8.32 10.19 1.07
CA ILE A 108 -7.29 10.54 0.08
C ILE A 108 -6.22 9.47 0.12
N ARG A 109 -5.83 8.95 -1.04
CA ARG A 109 -4.82 7.89 -1.16
C ARG A 109 -3.56 8.38 -1.81
N ILE A 110 -2.44 8.12 -1.14
CA ILE A 110 -1.10 8.40 -1.60
C ILE A 110 -0.44 7.07 -1.95
N ASN A 111 -0.05 6.91 -3.21
CA ASN A 111 0.75 5.78 -3.69
C ASN A 111 2.15 6.29 -3.98
N SER A 112 3.15 5.77 -3.26
CA SER A 112 4.52 6.28 -3.32
C SER A 112 5.09 6.31 -4.74
N ASP A 113 4.80 5.28 -5.55
CA ASP A 113 5.31 5.15 -6.92
C ASP A 113 4.79 6.23 -7.88
N LYS A 114 3.71 6.93 -7.50
CA LYS A 114 3.00 7.90 -8.36
C LYS A 114 2.87 9.27 -7.72
N PHE A 115 3.18 9.42 -6.45
CA PHE A 115 2.98 10.64 -5.72
C PHE A 115 4.22 11.52 -5.81
N ASN A 116 4.03 12.81 -6.06
CA ASN A 116 5.11 13.78 -6.04
C ASN A 116 5.28 14.36 -4.62
N PHE A 117 6.46 14.14 -4.05
CA PHE A 117 6.87 14.55 -2.70
C PHE A 117 7.56 15.93 -2.62
N ASP A 118 7.41 16.79 -3.63
CA ASP A 118 8.04 18.12 -3.65
C ASP A 118 7.66 19.00 -2.43
N LEU A 119 6.52 18.74 -1.78
CA LEU A 119 6.13 19.42 -0.53
C LEU A 119 7.18 19.28 0.59
N LEU A 120 7.97 18.20 0.57
CA LEU A 120 9.03 17.96 1.56
C LEU A 120 10.24 18.87 1.34
N GLY A 121 10.36 19.52 0.17
CA GLY A 121 11.46 20.43 -0.13
C GLY A 121 12.83 19.80 0.11
N SER A 122 13.65 20.45 0.95
CA SER A 122 14.98 19.98 1.34
C SER A 122 14.97 18.74 2.23
N GLU A 123 13.83 18.41 2.85
CA GLU A 123 13.70 17.21 3.69
C GLU A 123 13.38 15.96 2.87
N ARG A 124 13.18 16.06 1.57
CA ARG A 124 12.92 14.90 0.70
C ARG A 124 14.03 13.85 0.87
N GLY A 125 13.64 12.64 1.23
CA GLY A 125 14.51 11.46 1.33
C GLY A 125 14.89 10.88 -0.02
N LEU A 126 15.85 9.96 0.00
CA LEU A 126 16.40 9.29 -1.18
C LEU A 126 15.49 8.18 -1.70
N THR A 127 14.65 7.62 -0.82
CA THR A 127 13.74 6.52 -1.16
C THR A 127 12.29 6.91 -0.96
N ASP A 128 11.40 6.26 -1.70
CA ASP A 128 9.96 6.39 -1.55
C ASP A 128 9.47 6.04 -0.14
N THR A 129 10.12 5.06 0.50
CA THR A 129 9.85 4.69 1.89
C THR A 129 10.21 5.83 2.85
N GLU A 130 11.35 6.48 2.69
CA GLU A 130 11.70 7.64 3.52
C GLU A 130 10.74 8.81 3.29
N ASN A 131 10.39 9.05 2.03
CA ASN A 131 9.51 10.16 1.65
C ASN A 131 8.09 10.01 2.22
N ILE A 132 7.51 8.82 2.15
CA ILE A 132 6.18 8.58 2.72
C ILE A 132 6.19 8.68 4.26
N ASP A 133 7.31 8.35 4.90
CA ASP A 133 7.47 8.40 6.36
C ASP A 133 7.59 9.82 6.85
N LYS A 134 8.46 10.61 6.20
CA LYS A 134 8.60 12.04 6.49
C LYS A 134 7.28 12.78 6.26
N LEU A 135 6.55 12.43 5.20
CA LEU A 135 5.23 12.98 4.95
C LEU A 135 4.25 12.63 6.07
N ALA A 136 4.20 11.36 6.50
CA ALA A 136 3.33 10.94 7.59
C ALA A 136 3.65 11.64 8.91
N CYS A 137 4.94 11.76 9.27
CA CYS A 137 5.39 12.48 10.46
C CYS A 137 4.97 13.95 10.41
N ARG A 138 5.25 14.65 9.29
CA ARG A 138 4.87 16.05 9.13
C ARG A 138 3.37 16.29 9.27
N LEU A 139 2.55 15.46 8.61
CA LEU A 139 1.09 15.56 8.70
C LEU A 139 0.58 15.30 10.13
N ALA A 140 1.24 14.42 10.88
CA ALA A 140 0.88 14.14 12.27
C ALA A 140 1.30 15.25 13.24
N GLU A 141 2.46 15.86 13.03
CA GLU A 141 2.90 17.04 13.81
C GLU A 141 1.94 18.22 13.63
N GLU A 142 1.46 18.42 12.40
CA GLU A 142 0.50 19.48 12.07
C GLU A 142 -0.95 19.14 12.47
N SER A 143 -1.23 17.86 12.79
CA SER A 143 -2.55 17.39 13.25
C SER A 143 -2.42 16.49 14.48
N PRO A 144 -2.23 17.06 15.68
CA PRO A 144 -1.97 16.30 16.91
C PRO A 144 -3.07 15.31 17.30
N GLU A 145 -4.31 15.54 16.86
CA GLU A 145 -5.44 14.65 17.10
C GLU A 145 -5.52 13.47 16.11
N CYS A 146 -4.70 13.49 15.05
CA CYS A 146 -4.71 12.45 14.03
C CYS A 146 -4.03 11.19 14.55
N LEU A 147 -4.70 10.05 14.41
CA LEU A 147 -4.12 8.75 14.70
C LEU A 147 -3.24 8.30 13.53
N ILE A 148 -2.11 7.67 13.83
CA ILE A 148 -1.26 7.01 12.83
C ILE A 148 -1.34 5.50 13.05
N ASP A 149 -1.77 4.77 12.03
CA ASP A 149 -1.86 3.32 12.02
C ASP A 149 -0.84 2.72 11.05
N VAL A 150 0.15 2.03 11.61
CA VAL A 150 1.18 1.24 10.90
C VAL A 150 0.99 -0.27 11.09
N GLY A 151 -0.16 -0.69 11.63
CA GLY A 151 -0.44 -2.07 12.02
C GLY A 151 -0.70 -3.03 10.86
N PHE A 152 -0.84 -2.53 9.63
CA PHE A 152 -1.14 -3.34 8.45
C PHE A 152 -0.13 -4.48 8.23
N GLU A 153 1.16 -4.25 8.51
CA GLU A 153 2.20 -5.27 8.32
C GLU A 153 1.98 -6.54 9.15
N LYS A 154 1.34 -6.38 10.32
CA LYS A 154 1.00 -7.48 11.24
C LYS A 154 -0.43 -7.97 11.04
N PHE A 155 -1.20 -7.33 10.19
CA PHE A 155 -2.60 -7.66 9.97
C PHE A 155 -2.74 -8.93 9.14
N VAL A 156 -3.46 -9.91 9.69
CA VAL A 156 -3.84 -11.13 8.99
C VAL A 156 -5.34 -11.10 8.75
N ALA A 157 -5.73 -10.79 7.52
CA ALA A 157 -7.14 -10.77 7.15
C ALA A 157 -7.77 -12.17 7.31
N PRO A 158 -8.96 -12.27 7.92
CA PRO A 158 -9.72 -13.51 7.97
C PRO A 158 -9.96 -14.04 6.55
N THR A 159 -9.57 -15.28 6.29
CA THR A 159 -9.61 -15.91 4.96
C THR A 159 -11.01 -15.92 4.34
N MET A 160 -12.06 -15.95 5.16
CA MET A 160 -13.46 -15.89 4.70
C MET A 160 -13.84 -14.56 4.04
N LEU A 161 -13.29 -13.44 4.52
CA LEU A 161 -13.58 -12.10 3.99
C LEU A 161 -12.87 -11.84 2.65
N LEU A 162 -11.72 -12.50 2.44
CA LEU A 162 -10.95 -12.37 1.21
C LEU A 162 -11.51 -13.19 0.04
N LYS A 163 -12.42 -14.14 0.27
CA LYS A 163 -12.98 -14.97 -0.82
C LYS A 163 -13.76 -14.15 -1.85
N GLY A 164 -14.49 -13.13 -1.41
CA GLY A 164 -15.20 -12.19 -2.31
C GLY A 164 -14.26 -11.22 -3.02
N LEU A 165 -13.20 -10.78 -2.34
CA LEU A 165 -12.21 -9.83 -2.88
C LEU A 165 -11.16 -10.48 -3.81
N ARG A 166 -11.01 -11.81 -3.77
CA ARG A 166 -10.11 -12.60 -4.63
C ARG A 166 -10.76 -13.06 -5.95
N ALA A 167 -12.01 -12.69 -6.22
CA ALA A 167 -12.82 -13.28 -7.28
C ALA A 167 -12.46 -12.85 -8.71
N GLU A 168 -11.69 -11.78 -8.92
CA GLU A 168 -11.20 -11.39 -10.26
C GLU A 168 -9.79 -11.93 -10.55
N ARG A 169 -9.55 -13.21 -10.24
CA ARG A 169 -8.37 -13.91 -10.74
C ARG A 169 -8.52 -14.12 -12.25
N LYS A 170 -7.97 -13.20 -13.06
CA LYS A 170 -7.57 -13.56 -14.42
C LYS A 170 -6.66 -14.78 -14.32
N ARG A 171 -7.01 -15.85 -15.05
CA ARG A 171 -6.30 -17.12 -15.11
C ARG A 171 -4.78 -16.89 -15.22
N ASN A 172 -4.06 -17.25 -14.15
CA ASN A 172 -2.69 -17.80 -14.11
C ASN A 172 -1.49 -16.98 -13.63
N ASP A 173 -1.51 -15.64 -13.55
CA ASP A 173 -0.23 -14.91 -13.34
C ASP A 173 -0.05 -14.20 -11.98
N GLU A 174 -1.09 -13.89 -11.19
CA GLU A 174 -0.89 -13.20 -9.90
C GLU A 174 -0.84 -14.19 -8.72
N LEU A 175 0.36 -14.39 -8.15
CA LEU A 175 0.57 -15.24 -6.96
C LEU A 175 0.03 -14.57 -5.69
N ARG A 176 0.29 -13.26 -5.56
CA ARG A 176 0.00 -12.48 -4.35
C ARG A 176 -0.29 -11.02 -4.71
N ASN A 177 -1.35 -10.47 -4.14
CA ASN A 177 -1.71 -9.06 -4.25
C ASN A 177 -2.31 -8.64 -2.90
N ASP A 178 -1.58 -7.82 -2.14
CA ASP A 178 -2.00 -7.36 -0.82
C ASP A 178 -3.03 -6.22 -0.89
N ASN A 179 -3.35 -5.68 -2.08
CA ASN A 179 -4.23 -4.51 -2.23
C ASN A 179 -5.66 -4.73 -1.67
N PRO A 180 -6.38 -5.82 -1.95
CA PRO A 180 -7.72 -5.99 -1.40
C PRO A 180 -7.72 -6.21 0.13
N VAL A 181 -6.62 -6.77 0.66
CA VAL A 181 -6.43 -6.90 2.12
C VAL A 181 -6.27 -5.52 2.74
N PHE A 182 -5.54 -4.63 2.08
CA PHE A 182 -5.39 -3.24 2.50
C PHE A 182 -6.69 -2.46 2.44
N GLU A 183 -7.50 -2.60 1.38
CA GLU A 183 -8.83 -1.99 1.29
C GLU A 183 -9.72 -2.34 2.47
N PHE A 184 -9.72 -3.61 2.85
CA PHE A 184 -10.46 -4.06 4.02
C PHE A 184 -9.90 -3.44 5.31
N TYR A 185 -8.58 -3.53 5.50
CA TYR A 185 -7.91 -3.09 6.71
C TYR A 185 -8.13 -1.60 6.98
N THR A 186 -7.85 -0.76 5.97
CA THR A 186 -7.90 0.69 6.08
C THR A 186 -9.31 1.17 6.44
N GLY A 187 -10.34 0.59 5.80
CA GLY A 187 -11.73 0.88 6.13
C GLY A 187 -12.15 0.38 7.52
N TRP A 188 -11.71 -0.81 7.91
CA TRP A 188 -11.97 -1.36 9.24
C TRP A 188 -11.32 -0.50 10.34
N ALA A 189 -10.07 -0.10 10.16
CA ALA A 189 -9.32 0.76 11.09
C ALA A 189 -10.01 2.11 11.25
N PHE A 190 -10.48 2.71 10.16
CA PHE A 190 -11.26 3.96 10.20
C PHE A 190 -12.56 3.81 11.00
N LEU A 191 -13.37 2.79 10.69
CA LEU A 191 -14.64 2.55 11.40
C LEU A 191 -14.43 2.28 12.89
N LEU A 192 -13.41 1.49 13.24
CA LEU A 192 -13.06 1.20 14.64
C LEU A 192 -12.64 2.48 15.38
N SER A 193 -11.78 3.28 14.77
CA SER A 193 -11.34 4.57 15.32
C SER A 193 -12.52 5.53 15.54
N ARG A 194 -13.47 5.59 14.59
CA ARG A 194 -14.70 6.40 14.73
C ARG A 194 -15.57 5.95 15.90
N VAL A 195 -15.76 4.64 16.07
CA VAL A 195 -16.54 4.10 17.19
C VAL A 195 -15.86 4.40 18.53
N ARG A 196 -14.53 4.31 18.59
CA ARG A 196 -13.76 4.66 19.78
C ARG A 196 -13.92 6.14 20.13
N ALA A 197 -13.68 7.04 19.17
CA ALA A 197 -13.81 8.48 19.38
C ALA A 197 -15.24 8.89 19.79
N ALA A 198 -16.27 8.19 19.33
CA ALA A 198 -17.66 8.45 19.73
C ALA A 198 -17.98 8.02 21.17
N ARG A 199 -17.20 7.13 21.78
CA ARG A 199 -17.37 6.69 23.18
C ARG A 199 -16.63 7.56 24.19
N GLU A 200 -15.64 8.31 23.73
CA GLU A 200 -14.81 9.20 24.55
C GLU A 200 -15.43 10.62 24.69
N ARG A 201 -16.59 10.86 24.08
CA ARG A 201 -17.39 12.08 24.18
C ARG A 201 -18.61 11.85 25.07
#